data_AF-A0A2A4N2J2-F1
#
_entry.id   AF-A0A2A4N2J2-F1
#
_cell.length_a   1.000
_cell.length_b   1.000
_cell.length_c   1.000
_cell.angle_alpha   90.00
_cell.angle_beta   90.00
_cell.angle_gamma   90.00
#
_symmetry.space_group_name_H-M   'P 1'
#
loop_
_entity.id
_entity.type
_entity.pdbx_description
1 polymer ?
#
loop_
_entity_poly.entity_id
_entity_poly.type
_entity_poly.pdbx_seq_one_letter_code
_entity_poly.pdbx_strand_id
1 'polypeptide(L)'
;MSEVPTNITDKKWLYSKNIHKALSTRIEKKKFHTSLGDGSKWLIFLSNKYIDNFWSKIKDATEDGRLGPLSKVSTAQSRKKGYLVVVYIEDGENEQDKDRVKEEIKKLGIKKIIYKGNSNKKKKTQPHLTTKQYQMNKSDFKCPHCQSKSFIRNGRLPSGKFKYKCKECKRYFSSIIKISNKNSYLSNMERV
;
A
#
# COMPACT_ATOMS: atom_id res chain seq x y z
N MET A 1 23.68 -14.14 13.00
CA MET A 1 22.45 -13.65 13.68
C MET A 1 21.77 -12.65 12.77
N SER A 2 20.49 -12.86 12.45
CA SER A 2 19.70 -11.92 11.66
C SER A 2 19.43 -10.65 12.46
N GLU A 3 19.74 -9.47 11.89
CA GLU A 3 19.43 -8.18 12.52
C GLU A 3 17.92 -8.03 12.74
N VAL A 4 17.52 -7.74 13.99
CA VAL A 4 16.13 -7.65 14.42
C VAL A 4 15.69 -6.18 14.43
N PRO A 5 14.76 -5.74 13.55
CA PRO A 5 14.38 -4.33 13.40
C PRO A 5 13.98 -3.64 14.70
N THR A 6 13.37 -4.38 15.63
CA THR A 6 12.97 -3.85 16.93
C THR A 6 14.14 -3.50 17.86
N ASN A 7 15.31 -4.08 17.65
CA ASN A 7 16.48 -3.87 18.53
C ASN A 7 17.47 -2.86 17.96
N ILE A 8 17.31 -2.43 16.71
CA ILE A 8 18.23 -1.52 16.03
C ILE A 8 17.80 -0.06 16.24
N THR A 9 18.57 0.69 17.02
CA THR A 9 18.29 2.08 17.41
C THR A 9 19.24 3.11 16.79
N ASP A 10 20.38 2.65 16.26
CA ASP A 10 21.48 3.45 15.72
C ASP A 10 21.38 3.70 14.20
N LYS A 11 20.76 2.77 13.47
CA LYS A 11 20.53 2.87 12.00
C LYS A 11 19.05 3.07 11.72
N LYS A 12 18.69 3.76 10.63
CA LYS A 12 17.28 3.95 10.19
C LYS A 12 16.71 2.79 9.38
N TRP A 13 17.56 2.03 8.70
CA TRP A 13 17.17 1.02 7.73
C TRP A 13 18.05 -0.23 7.82
N LEU A 14 17.42 -1.40 7.73
CA LEU A 14 18.07 -2.66 7.41
C LEU A 14 17.74 -3.06 5.98
N TYR A 15 18.63 -3.84 5.35
CA TYR A 15 18.51 -4.22 3.95
C TYR A 15 18.72 -5.72 3.78
N SER A 16 18.04 -6.30 2.79
CA SER A 16 18.29 -7.65 2.30
C SER A 16 18.31 -7.62 0.77
N LYS A 17 19.16 -8.46 0.16
CA LYS A 17 19.45 -8.46 -1.27
C LYS A 17 19.37 -9.89 -1.80
N ASN A 18 18.82 -10.04 -2.99
CA ASN A 18 18.86 -11.31 -3.71
C ASN A 18 20.30 -11.73 -3.96
N ILE A 19 20.70 -12.89 -3.42
CA ILE A 19 22.07 -13.40 -3.46
C ILE A 19 22.51 -13.65 -4.90
N HIS A 20 21.61 -14.13 -5.76
CA HIS A 20 21.86 -14.42 -7.16
C HIS A 20 22.00 -13.16 -8.04
N LYS A 21 21.48 -12.00 -7.59
CA LYS A 21 21.61 -10.71 -8.29
C LYS A 21 22.60 -9.74 -7.65
N ALA A 22 23.13 -10.05 -6.47
CA ALA A 22 24.05 -9.19 -5.74
C ALA A 22 25.51 -9.22 -6.26
N LEU A 23 25.81 -10.09 -7.23
CA LEU A 23 27.18 -10.41 -7.65
C LEU A 23 27.75 -9.57 -8.79
N SER A 24 26.99 -8.70 -9.45
CA SER A 24 27.55 -7.89 -10.52
C SER A 24 27.86 -6.46 -9.99
N THR A 25 29.16 -6.22 -9.84
CA THR A 25 29.91 -4.95 -9.73
C THR A 25 29.45 -3.79 -8.81
N ARG A 26 30.44 -3.09 -8.22
CA ARG A 26 30.27 -1.84 -7.44
C ARG A 26 29.62 -0.70 -8.25
N ILE A 27 29.74 -0.76 -9.58
CA ILE A 27 29.15 0.17 -10.55
C ILE A 27 27.63 -0.06 -10.66
N GLU A 28 27.21 -1.32 -10.70
CA GLU A 28 25.80 -1.69 -10.71
C GLU A 28 25.14 -1.38 -9.38
N LYS A 29 25.78 -1.61 -8.22
CA LYS A 29 25.22 -1.17 -6.92
C LYS A 29 24.89 0.33 -6.87
N LYS A 30 25.71 1.18 -7.50
CA LYS A 30 25.46 2.63 -7.59
C LYS A 30 24.28 2.91 -8.53
N LYS A 31 24.25 2.32 -9.73
CA LYS A 31 23.13 2.39 -10.68
C LYS A 31 21.82 1.82 -10.11
N PHE A 32 21.88 0.77 -9.31
CA PHE A 32 20.77 0.08 -8.67
C PHE A 32 20.10 0.97 -7.63
N HIS A 33 20.90 1.70 -6.84
CA HIS A 33 20.39 2.64 -5.85
C HIS A 33 19.84 3.93 -6.50
N THR A 34 20.42 4.40 -7.61
CA THR A 34 19.87 5.52 -8.39
C THR A 34 18.64 5.14 -9.21
N SER A 35 18.55 3.93 -9.76
CA SER A 35 17.38 3.46 -10.54
C SER A 35 16.19 3.06 -9.64
N LEU A 36 16.44 2.47 -8.47
CA LEU A 36 15.40 2.14 -7.48
C LEU A 36 14.97 3.34 -6.62
N GLY A 37 15.69 4.46 -6.67
CA GLY A 37 15.26 5.72 -6.04
C GLY A 37 13.83 6.08 -6.46
N ASP A 38 13.55 5.89 -7.74
CA ASP A 38 12.22 6.04 -8.33
C ASP A 38 11.55 4.71 -8.69
N GLY A 39 12.30 3.61 -8.78
CA GLY A 39 11.81 2.28 -9.14
C GLY A 39 10.54 1.78 -8.43
N SER A 40 9.83 0.91 -9.15
CA SER A 40 8.58 0.28 -8.71
C SER A 40 8.77 -0.57 -7.47
N LYS A 41 7.88 -0.39 -6.48
CA LYS A 41 8.05 -0.98 -5.16
C LYS A 41 6.72 -1.27 -4.47
N TRP A 42 6.71 -2.32 -3.67
CA TRP A 42 5.66 -2.63 -2.71
C TRP A 42 6.02 -2.05 -1.34
N LEU A 43 5.06 -1.38 -0.72
CA LEU A 43 5.14 -0.83 0.62
C LEU A 43 4.25 -1.64 1.55
N ILE A 44 4.81 -2.05 2.68
CA ILE A 44 4.15 -2.87 3.69
C ILE A 44 4.27 -2.16 5.03
N PHE A 45 3.14 -1.94 5.70
CA PHE A 45 3.10 -1.28 7.00
C PHE A 45 2.75 -2.30 8.08
N LEU A 46 3.67 -2.51 9.02
CA LEU A 46 3.53 -3.50 10.09
C LEU A 46 3.65 -2.84 11.46
N SER A 47 2.98 -3.43 12.45
CA SER A 47 3.12 -3.02 13.84
C SER A 47 4.31 -3.68 14.51
N ASN A 48 4.69 -3.17 15.68
CA ASN A 48 5.80 -3.68 16.48
C ASN A 48 5.69 -5.19 16.78
N LYS A 49 4.47 -5.68 17.00
CA LYS A 49 4.20 -7.09 17.32
C LYS A 49 4.63 -8.05 16.20
N TYR A 50 4.57 -7.61 14.95
CA TYR A 50 4.70 -8.50 13.79
C TYR A 50 5.96 -8.26 12.96
N ILE A 51 6.62 -7.12 13.16
CA ILE A 51 7.70 -6.68 12.27
C ILE A 51 8.87 -7.65 12.22
N ASP A 52 9.35 -8.17 13.35
CA ASP A 52 10.56 -9.00 13.36
C ASP A 52 10.34 -10.34 12.65
N ASN A 53 9.20 -10.99 12.93
CA ASN A 53 8.80 -12.24 12.28
C ASN A 53 8.63 -12.07 10.77
N PHE A 54 7.87 -11.05 10.34
CA PHE A 54 7.69 -10.81 8.91
C PHE A 54 8.96 -10.32 8.23
N TRP A 55 9.81 -9.55 8.92
CA TRP A 55 11.08 -9.13 8.37
C TRP A 55 12.00 -10.32 8.09
N SER A 56 12.11 -11.28 9.02
CA SER A 56 12.89 -12.50 8.76
C SER A 56 12.39 -13.22 7.51
N LYS A 57 11.08 -13.43 7.39
CA LYS A 57 10.49 -14.08 6.21
C LYS A 57 10.72 -13.32 4.91
N ILE A 58 10.59 -12.00 4.94
CA ILE A 58 10.83 -11.13 3.77
C ILE A 58 12.33 -11.13 3.42
N LYS A 59 13.21 -11.10 4.42
CA LYS A 59 14.66 -11.16 4.24
C LYS A 59 15.02 -12.46 3.52
N ASP A 60 14.58 -13.60 4.04
CA ASP A 60 14.87 -14.91 3.45
C ASP A 60 14.30 -14.99 2.02
N ALA A 61 13.04 -14.58 1.82
CA ALA A 61 12.43 -14.60 0.48
C ALA A 61 13.09 -13.63 -0.52
N THR A 62 13.66 -12.51 -0.05
CA THR A 62 14.46 -11.62 -0.90
C THR A 62 15.79 -12.27 -1.26
N GLU A 63 16.51 -12.85 -0.29
CA GLU A 63 17.80 -13.51 -0.46
C GLU A 63 17.71 -14.70 -1.43
N ASP A 64 16.64 -15.50 -1.32
CA ASP A 64 16.30 -16.61 -2.21
C ASP A 64 15.88 -16.16 -3.63
N GLY A 65 15.66 -14.86 -3.84
CA GLY A 65 15.16 -14.33 -5.10
C GLY A 65 13.68 -14.61 -5.40
N ARG A 66 12.92 -15.08 -4.40
CA ARG A 66 11.46 -15.25 -4.49
C ARG A 66 10.74 -13.92 -4.49
N LEU A 67 11.27 -12.88 -3.86
CA LEU A 67 10.78 -11.52 -3.99
C LEU A 67 11.47 -10.79 -5.14
N GLY A 68 11.54 -9.47 -5.06
CA GLY A 68 12.38 -8.69 -5.96
C GLY A 68 13.81 -8.59 -5.44
N PRO A 69 14.65 -7.79 -6.11
CA PRO A 69 16.10 -7.85 -5.93
C PRO A 69 16.62 -7.23 -4.63
N LEU A 70 15.79 -6.40 -3.97
CA LEU A 70 16.14 -5.71 -2.74
C LEU A 70 14.88 -5.55 -1.88
N SER A 71 15.04 -5.74 -0.58
CA SER A 71 14.08 -5.27 0.41
C SER A 71 14.77 -4.45 1.49
N LYS A 72 14.02 -3.55 2.13
CA LYS A 72 14.50 -2.80 3.28
C LYS A 72 13.40 -2.59 4.29
N VAL A 73 13.77 -2.48 5.55
CA VAL A 73 12.85 -2.26 6.67
C VAL A 73 13.33 -1.11 7.53
N SER A 74 12.40 -0.26 7.94
CA SER A 74 12.68 0.78 8.94
C SER A 74 13.01 0.14 10.28
N THR A 75 13.77 0.80 11.12
CA THR A 75 14.20 0.28 12.43
C THR A 75 13.50 0.99 13.59
N ALA A 76 13.91 0.65 14.82
CA ALA A 76 13.46 1.31 16.04
C ALA A 76 13.65 2.84 16.00
N GLN A 77 14.74 3.29 15.38
CA GLN A 77 15.06 4.71 15.26
C GLN A 77 14.00 5.53 14.49
N SER A 78 13.22 4.90 13.61
CA SER A 78 12.28 5.59 12.71
C SER A 78 10.79 5.33 13.04
N ARG A 79 10.48 4.78 14.22
CA ARG A 79 9.11 4.42 14.63
C ARG A 79 8.25 5.64 14.96
N LYS A 80 7.54 6.20 13.96
CA LYS A 80 6.47 7.18 14.24
C LYS A 80 5.09 6.54 14.43
N LYS A 81 4.71 5.57 13.59
CA LYS A 81 3.37 4.94 13.59
C LYS A 81 3.40 3.43 13.31
N GLY A 82 4.55 2.79 13.54
CA GLY A 82 4.86 1.43 13.12
C GLY A 82 6.07 1.40 12.19
N TYR A 83 6.18 0.32 11.43
CA TYR A 83 7.32 0.01 10.59
C TYR A 83 6.92 -0.05 9.13
N LEU A 84 7.82 0.42 8.27
CA LEU A 84 7.70 0.34 6.83
C LEU A 84 8.71 -0.69 6.31
N VAL A 85 8.20 -1.70 5.62
CA VAL A 85 9.00 -2.56 4.76
C VAL A 85 8.77 -2.15 3.32
N VAL A 86 9.85 -2.07 2.54
CA VAL A 86 9.83 -1.77 1.11
C VAL A 86 10.43 -2.97 0.38
N VAL A 87 9.70 -3.54 -0.57
CA VAL A 87 10.19 -4.57 -1.49
C VAL A 87 10.26 -3.94 -2.87
N TYR A 88 11.45 -3.91 -3.46
CA TYR A 88 11.66 -3.35 -4.77
C TYR A 88 11.37 -4.38 -5.86
N ILE A 89 10.98 -3.89 -7.03
CA ILE A 89 10.75 -4.68 -8.25
C ILE A 89 11.74 -4.17 -9.28
N GLU A 90 12.30 -5.08 -10.07
CA GLU A 90 13.31 -4.75 -11.06
C GLU A 90 12.72 -3.97 -12.24
N ASP A 91 11.63 -4.50 -12.79
CA ASP A 91 10.87 -3.86 -13.88
C ASP A 91 9.43 -3.58 -13.45
N GLY A 92 9.10 -2.28 -13.40
CA GLY A 92 7.78 -1.80 -13.04
C GLY A 92 6.71 -1.94 -14.12
N GLU A 93 7.11 -2.19 -15.35
CA GLU A 93 6.23 -2.38 -16.51
C GLU A 93 5.88 -3.86 -16.69
N ASN A 94 6.71 -4.76 -16.16
CA ASN A 94 6.45 -6.19 -16.12
C ASN A 94 5.32 -6.53 -15.13
N GLU A 95 4.09 -6.64 -15.63
CA GLU A 95 2.91 -7.05 -14.83
C GLU A 95 3.06 -8.44 -14.21
N GLN A 96 3.70 -9.38 -14.91
CA GLN A 96 3.90 -10.73 -14.40
C GLN A 96 4.83 -10.75 -13.18
N ASP A 97 5.92 -9.99 -13.21
CA ASP A 97 6.84 -9.88 -12.07
C ASP A 97 6.17 -9.17 -10.88
N LYS A 98 5.33 -8.16 -11.15
CA LYS A 98 4.53 -7.48 -10.12
C LYS A 98 3.58 -8.42 -9.42
N ASP A 99 2.82 -9.22 -10.16
CA ASP A 99 1.88 -10.18 -9.60
C ASP A 99 2.60 -11.35 -8.91
N ARG A 100 3.71 -11.84 -9.46
CA ARG A 100 4.57 -12.84 -8.81
C ARG A 100 5.04 -12.39 -7.43
N VAL A 101 5.65 -11.20 -7.34
CA VAL A 101 6.13 -10.65 -6.06
C VAL A 101 4.98 -10.41 -5.09
N LYS A 102 3.84 -9.93 -5.58
CA LYS A 102 2.63 -9.68 -4.78
C LYS A 102 2.07 -10.97 -4.19
N GLU A 103 1.97 -12.05 -4.98
CA GLU A 103 1.49 -13.34 -4.51
C GLU A 103 2.47 -13.99 -3.52
N GLU A 104 3.79 -13.86 -3.74
CA GLU A 104 4.79 -14.29 -2.75
C GLU A 104 4.65 -13.54 -1.42
N ILE A 105 4.45 -12.22 -1.44
CA ILE A 105 4.20 -11.45 -0.21
C ILE A 105 2.92 -11.93 0.51
N LYS A 106 1.86 -12.27 -0.24
CA LYS A 106 0.63 -12.82 0.34
C LYS A 106 0.84 -14.21 0.95
N LYS A 107 1.62 -15.09 0.30
CA LYS A 107 1.99 -16.43 0.83
C LYS A 107 2.72 -16.33 2.17
N LEU A 108 3.48 -15.25 2.41
CA LEU A 108 4.10 -14.99 3.71
C LEU A 108 3.09 -14.64 4.82
N GLY A 109 1.82 -14.39 4.48
CA GLY A 109 0.73 -14.03 5.39
C GLY A 109 0.41 -12.53 5.43
N ILE A 110 1.00 -11.73 4.53
CA ILE A 110 0.85 -10.27 4.52
C ILE A 110 -0.30 -9.88 3.60
N LYS A 111 -1.38 -9.35 4.18
CA LYS A 111 -2.63 -9.06 3.43
C LYS A 111 -2.67 -7.66 2.81
N LYS A 112 -2.06 -6.65 3.47
CA LYS A 112 -2.17 -5.25 3.07
C LYS A 112 -0.85 -4.72 2.56
N ILE A 113 -0.80 -4.43 1.26
CA ILE A 113 0.37 -3.93 0.55
C ILE A 113 -0.04 -2.80 -0.39
N ILE A 114 0.87 -1.86 -0.64
CA ILE A 114 0.65 -0.70 -1.51
C ILE A 114 1.71 -0.72 -2.60
N TYR A 115 1.30 -0.72 -3.86
CA TYR A 115 2.22 -0.53 -4.97
C TYR A 115 2.51 0.94 -5.20
N LYS A 116 3.78 1.28 -5.46
CA LYS A 116 4.22 2.60 -5.91
C LYS A 116 5.14 2.42 -7.11
N GLY A 117 4.64 2.79 -8.29
CA GLY A 117 5.37 2.70 -9.55
C GLY A 117 6.40 3.82 -9.77
N ASN A 118 7.16 3.67 -10.85
CA ASN A 118 8.22 4.61 -11.24
C ASN A 118 7.66 5.97 -11.67
N SER A 119 8.21 7.07 -11.13
CA SER A 119 7.66 8.44 -11.26
C SER A 119 8.27 9.23 -12.42
N ASN A 120 8.61 8.59 -13.55
CA ASN A 120 9.15 9.28 -14.75
C ASN A 120 8.09 9.86 -15.70
N LYS A 121 6.81 9.92 -15.28
CA LYS A 121 5.84 10.79 -15.95
C LYS A 121 6.01 12.21 -15.37
N LYS A 122 6.41 13.17 -16.21
CA LYS A 122 6.46 14.63 -15.92
C LYS A 122 5.37 14.98 -14.92
N LYS A 123 5.75 15.62 -13.81
CA LYS A 123 4.87 16.05 -12.71
C LYS A 123 3.45 16.39 -13.21
N LYS A 124 2.51 15.46 -13.07
CA LYS A 124 1.25 15.82 -12.42
C LYS A 124 1.59 15.76 -10.95
N THR A 125 1.91 16.94 -10.41
CA THR A 125 2.03 17.26 -8.99
C THR A 125 1.65 16.10 -8.07
N GLN A 126 2.63 15.59 -7.32
CA GLN A 126 2.39 14.63 -6.24
C GLN A 126 1.22 15.16 -5.39
N PRO A 127 0.13 14.39 -5.16
CA PRO A 127 -0.70 14.70 -4.04
C PRO A 127 0.13 14.25 -2.82
N HIS A 128 0.78 15.22 -2.21
CA HIS A 128 0.81 15.33 -0.76
C HIS A 128 -0.51 14.74 -0.24
N LEU A 129 -0.47 13.81 0.73
CA LEU A 129 -1.63 13.17 1.36
C LEU A 129 -2.57 14.22 1.96
N THR A 130 -3.29 14.86 1.06
CA THR A 130 -4.26 15.91 1.23
C THR A 130 -5.53 15.29 0.66
N THR A 131 -6.63 15.63 1.30
CA THR A 131 -7.93 14.98 1.29
C THR A 131 -8.67 15.03 -0.07
N LYS A 132 -7.95 15.12 -1.20
CA LYS A 132 -8.48 15.21 -2.55
C LYS A 132 -8.25 13.88 -3.29
N GLN A 133 -9.39 13.22 -3.54
CA GLN A 133 -9.67 12.40 -4.73
C GLN A 133 -9.28 10.91 -4.68
N TYR A 134 -9.90 10.17 -3.76
CA TYR A 134 -10.42 8.85 -4.13
C TYR A 134 -11.78 9.07 -4.79
N GLN A 135 -11.83 9.20 -6.11
CA GLN A 135 -13.08 9.25 -6.87
C GLN A 135 -13.53 7.81 -7.11
N MET A 136 -14.45 7.31 -6.27
CA MET A 136 -15.25 6.13 -6.62
C MET A 136 -16.50 6.59 -7.35
N ASN A 137 -16.90 5.83 -8.37
CA ASN A 137 -18.19 6.05 -9.02
C ASN A 137 -19.30 5.91 -7.98
N LYS A 138 -20.24 6.87 -7.94
CA LYS A 138 -21.38 6.88 -7.02
C LYS A 138 -22.19 5.57 -7.09
N SER A 139 -22.13 4.87 -8.23
CA SER A 139 -22.74 3.56 -8.48
C SER A 139 -22.24 2.44 -7.55
N ASP A 140 -21.02 2.58 -7.04
CA ASP A 140 -20.30 1.51 -6.34
C ASP A 140 -20.45 1.63 -4.81
N PHE A 141 -20.97 2.77 -4.35
CA PHE A 141 -21.26 2.96 -2.93
C PHE A 141 -22.59 2.32 -2.57
N LYS A 142 -22.51 1.09 -2.07
CA LYS A 142 -23.64 0.25 -1.68
C LYS A 142 -23.63 0.01 -0.17
N CYS A 143 -24.81 -0.16 0.41
CA CYS A 143 -24.94 -0.58 1.79
C CYS A 143 -24.29 -1.97 1.94
N PRO A 144 -23.36 -2.17 2.89
CA PRO A 144 -22.72 -3.48 3.08
C PRO A 144 -23.67 -4.56 3.59
N HIS A 145 -24.88 -4.18 4.01
CA HIS A 145 -25.85 -5.08 4.63
C HIS A 145 -26.95 -5.56 3.68
N CYS A 146 -27.31 -4.74 2.68
CA CYS A 146 -28.41 -5.06 1.74
C CYS A 146 -28.16 -4.55 0.32
N GLN A 147 -26.95 -4.05 0.05
CA GLN A 147 -26.52 -3.50 -1.24
C GLN A 147 -27.29 -2.27 -1.76
N SER A 148 -28.23 -1.73 -0.97
CA SER A 148 -28.96 -0.50 -1.26
C SER A 148 -28.03 0.67 -1.58
N LYS A 149 -28.40 1.47 -2.58
CA LYS A 149 -27.76 2.76 -2.90
C LYS A 149 -28.38 3.94 -2.13
N SER A 150 -29.33 3.66 -1.23
CA SER A 150 -30.11 4.67 -0.52
C SER A 150 -29.72 4.72 0.96
N PHE A 151 -29.11 5.82 1.38
CA PHE A 151 -28.67 6.04 2.75
C PHE A 151 -28.62 7.53 3.11
N ILE A 152 -28.64 7.81 4.40
CA ILE A 152 -28.57 9.15 4.99
C ILE A 152 -27.25 9.26 5.75
N ARG A 153 -26.54 10.38 5.57
CA ARG A 153 -25.31 10.67 6.33
C ARG A 153 -25.68 11.14 7.75
N ASN A 154 -25.25 10.39 8.75
CA ASN A 154 -25.53 10.63 10.17
C ASN A 154 -24.26 11.10 10.93
N GLY A 155 -23.63 12.16 10.43
CA GLY A 155 -22.46 12.78 11.06
C GLY A 155 -21.12 12.07 10.81
N ARG A 156 -20.15 12.34 11.69
CA ARG A 156 -18.77 11.84 11.65
C ARG A 156 -18.40 11.20 12.98
N LEU A 157 -17.59 10.15 12.93
CA LEU A 157 -16.95 9.54 14.09
C LEU A 157 -15.69 10.32 14.48
N PRO A 158 -15.21 10.24 15.75
CA PRO A 158 -13.94 10.83 16.18
C PRO A 158 -12.74 10.38 15.33
N SER A 159 -12.82 9.18 14.75
CA SER A 159 -11.83 8.63 13.82
C SER A 159 -11.82 9.32 12.43
N GLY A 160 -12.64 10.35 12.20
CA GLY A 160 -12.77 11.06 10.93
C GLY A 160 -13.63 10.37 9.85
N LYS A 161 -14.15 9.16 10.13
CA LYS A 161 -15.05 8.43 9.20
C LYS A 161 -16.46 9.02 9.21
N PHE A 162 -17.14 8.99 8.08
CA PHE A 162 -18.55 9.35 7.95
C PHE A 162 -19.43 8.18 8.38
N LYS A 163 -20.49 8.48 9.13
CA LYS A 163 -21.50 7.50 9.54
C LYS A 163 -22.70 7.59 8.59
N TYR A 164 -23.21 6.44 8.17
CA TYR A 164 -24.33 6.33 7.24
C TYR A 164 -25.41 5.40 7.81
N LYS A 165 -26.68 5.71 7.54
CA LYS A 165 -27.84 4.87 7.84
C LYS A 165 -28.53 4.48 6.52
N CYS A 166 -28.65 3.20 6.24
CA CYS A 166 -29.39 2.74 5.06
C CYS A 166 -30.89 3.05 5.18
N LYS A 167 -31.54 3.51 4.10
CA LYS A 167 -33.00 3.75 4.09
C LYS A 167 -33.80 2.47 3.94
N GLU A 168 -33.25 1.44 3.30
CA GLU A 168 -33.89 0.14 3.12
C GLU A 168 -33.76 -0.71 4.38
N CYS A 169 -32.56 -1.24 4.67
CA CYS A 169 -32.39 -2.18 5.79
C CYS A 169 -32.23 -1.51 7.16
N LYS A 170 -32.31 -0.17 7.24
CA LYS A 170 -32.19 0.66 8.46
C LYS A 170 -30.87 0.54 9.25
N ARG A 171 -29.95 -0.34 8.85
CA ARG A 171 -28.66 -0.57 9.51
C ARG A 171 -27.67 0.58 9.29
N TYR A 172 -26.77 0.74 10.24
CA TYR A 172 -25.67 1.70 10.19
C TYR A 172 -24.40 1.08 9.62
N PHE A 173 -23.58 1.92 8.99
CA PHE A 173 -22.22 1.61 8.62
C PHE A 173 -21.36 2.89 8.61
N SER A 174 -20.04 2.74 8.57
CA SER A 174 -19.11 3.88 8.49
C SER A 174 -18.22 3.77 7.26
N SER A 175 -17.88 4.90 6.65
CA SER A 175 -16.98 4.97 5.50
C SER A 175 -16.10 6.21 5.54
N ILE A 176 -14.91 6.13 4.98
CA ILE A 176 -14.03 7.30 4.79
C ILE A 176 -14.48 8.19 3.62
N ILE A 177 -15.40 7.69 2.78
CA ILE A 177 -15.89 8.38 1.58
C ILE A 177 -16.98 9.38 1.98
N LYS A 178 -16.84 10.64 1.53
CA LYS A 178 -17.86 11.69 1.70
C LYS A 178 -18.74 11.75 0.44
N ILE A 179 -19.99 11.38 0.59
CA ILE A 179 -20.99 11.61 -0.48
C ILE A 179 -21.62 13.00 -0.27
N SER A 180 -21.62 13.81 -1.34
CA SER A 180 -22.30 15.11 -1.38
C SER A 180 -23.72 14.94 -1.91
N ASN A 181 -24.67 15.64 -1.29
CA ASN A 181 -26.11 15.56 -1.58
C ASN A 181 -26.53 16.35 -2.84
N LYS A 182 -25.67 16.50 -3.87
CA LYS A 182 -26.17 16.90 -5.18
C LYS A 182 -26.78 15.65 -5.85
N ASN A 183 -28.09 15.55 -5.66
CA ASN A 183 -29.09 14.73 -6.31
C ASN A 183 -29.17 13.24 -5.89
N SER A 184 -29.97 12.99 -4.86
CA SER A 184 -31.15 12.10 -5.00
C SER A 184 -32.15 12.86 -5.90
N TYR A 185 -32.33 12.61 -7.19
CA TYR A 185 -32.78 11.40 -7.88
C TYR A 185 -32.15 11.29 -9.29
N LEU A 186 -32.36 10.13 -9.94
CA LEU A 186 -32.09 9.83 -11.34
C LEU A 186 -32.77 10.82 -12.30
N SER A 187 -32.10 11.17 -13.39
CA SER A 187 -32.78 11.40 -14.66
C SER A 187 -32.07 10.54 -15.71
N ASN A 188 -32.77 9.52 -16.20
CA ASN A 188 -32.54 9.01 -17.55
C ASN A 188 -32.54 10.20 -18.50
N MET A 189 -31.49 10.37 -19.28
CA MET A 189 -31.60 10.78 -20.67
C MET A 189 -30.47 10.10 -21.43
N GLU A 190 -30.77 8.92 -21.97
CA GLU A 190 -30.47 8.76 -23.39
C GLU A 190 -31.25 9.84 -24.14
N ARG A 191 -30.57 10.61 -24.97
CA ARG A 191 -31.05 11.08 -26.27
C ARG A 191 -29.92 11.81 -26.99
N VAL A 192 -29.48 11.14 -28.05
CA VAL A 192 -28.86 11.62 -29.31
C VAL A 192 -27.69 12.59 -29.18
#